data_AF-A0A7J5RNW6-F1
#
_entry.id   AF-A0A7J5RNW6-F1
#
_cell.length_a   1.000
_cell.length_b   1.000
_cell.length_c   1.000
_cell.angle_alpha   90.00
_cell.angle_beta   90.00
_cell.angle_gamma   90.00
#
_symmetry.space_group_name_H-M   'P 1'
#
loop_
_entity.id
_entity.type
_entity.pdbx_description
1 polymer ?
#
loop_
_entity_poly.entity_id
_entity_poly.type
_entity_poly.pdbx_seq_one_letter_code
_entity_poly.pdbx_strand_id
1 'polypeptide(L)'
;MGNYSLQKYKGTATRHTCPKCGDRHSFVYYVDENNVPLHPSVGRCNHESGCGYHYTPKEYFQEHPEHRTTNDFSFDRQRAEQKKVKQQSKPTAIGYIPPHYVEKSQSERSNFFRFLFTLLTSYYGDKAKEVLKRLLEEYRLGATRDGSVIFWQIDRTGKVRTGKVMQYNPEDGHRIKGGQTSAVNWIHSILKKQRVLAEDWQLS
;
A
#
# COMPACT_ATOMS: atom_id res chain seq x y z
N MET A 1 -5.44 -9.18 -25.55
CA MET A 1 -4.47 -9.56 -24.50
C MET A 1 -5.22 -10.34 -23.44
N GLY A 2 -4.78 -11.56 -23.12
CA GLY A 2 -5.35 -12.33 -22.01
C GLY A 2 -5.16 -11.56 -20.70
N ASN A 3 -6.13 -11.66 -19.79
CA ASN A 3 -6.08 -10.97 -18.52
C ASN A 3 -5.21 -11.78 -17.53
N TYR A 4 -4.00 -11.31 -17.23
CA TYR A 4 -3.11 -11.96 -16.27
C TYR A 4 -3.23 -11.31 -14.89
N SER A 5 -3.33 -12.13 -13.85
CA SER A 5 -3.43 -11.68 -12.47
C SER A 5 -2.41 -12.39 -11.57
N LEU A 6 -2.07 -11.80 -10.44
CA LEU A 6 -1.18 -12.46 -9.48
C LEU A 6 -1.87 -13.69 -8.88
N GLN A 7 -1.16 -14.81 -8.82
CA GLN A 7 -1.66 -16.07 -8.29
C GLN A 7 -2.20 -15.88 -6.86
N LYS A 8 -3.48 -16.25 -6.65
CA LYS A 8 -4.12 -16.19 -5.34
C LYS A 8 -3.44 -17.16 -4.36
N TYR A 9 -3.37 -16.76 -3.09
CA TYR A 9 -2.80 -17.61 -2.04
C TYR A 9 -3.68 -18.83 -1.76
N LYS A 10 -3.13 -20.03 -1.89
CA LYS A 10 -3.76 -21.30 -1.46
C LYS A 10 -2.81 -22.13 -0.58
N GLY A 11 -1.91 -21.47 0.14
CA GLY A 11 -0.87 -22.10 0.97
C GLY A 11 0.54 -21.97 0.40
N THR A 12 1.51 -22.55 1.10
CA THR A 12 2.95 -22.45 0.79
C THR A 12 3.32 -22.97 -0.60
N ALA A 13 2.53 -23.90 -1.16
CA ALA A 13 2.71 -24.39 -2.53
C ALA A 13 2.44 -23.33 -3.62
N THR A 14 1.68 -22.27 -3.30
CA THR A 14 1.44 -21.12 -4.20
C THR A 14 2.46 -19.99 -4.01
N ARG A 15 3.57 -20.30 -3.35
CA ARG A 15 4.66 -19.37 -3.07
C ARG A 15 5.96 -20.03 -3.52
N HIS A 16 6.56 -19.41 -4.52
CA HIS A 16 7.68 -19.95 -5.26
C HIS A 16 9.00 -19.30 -4.82
N THR A 17 10.10 -19.80 -5.36
CA THR A 17 11.42 -19.22 -5.14
C THR A 17 11.60 -17.98 -5.99
N CYS A 18 12.04 -16.87 -5.39
CA CYS A 18 12.30 -15.65 -6.14
C CYS A 18 13.56 -15.82 -7.02
N PRO A 19 13.50 -15.52 -8.33
CA PRO A 19 14.66 -15.63 -9.21
C PRO A 19 15.76 -14.61 -8.88
N LYS A 20 15.43 -13.49 -8.23
CA LYS A 20 16.39 -12.44 -7.86
C LYS A 20 17.11 -12.71 -6.54
N CYS A 21 16.38 -13.09 -5.48
CA CYS A 21 16.97 -13.26 -4.15
C CYS A 21 17.09 -14.71 -3.69
N GLY A 22 16.61 -15.68 -4.47
CA GLY A 22 16.69 -17.10 -4.14
C GLY A 22 15.83 -17.54 -2.95
N ASP A 23 15.08 -16.62 -2.34
CA ASP A 23 14.30 -16.92 -1.15
C ASP A 23 13.07 -17.76 -1.49
N ARG A 24 12.90 -18.86 -0.76
CA ARG A 24 11.83 -19.83 -0.96
C ARG A 24 10.53 -19.26 -0.42
N HIS A 25 9.42 -19.53 -1.10
CA HIS A 25 8.09 -19.08 -0.70
C HIS A 25 7.89 -17.55 -0.67
N SER A 26 8.74 -16.78 -1.34
CA SER A 26 8.64 -15.33 -1.43
C SER A 26 8.04 -14.84 -2.75
N PHE A 27 7.90 -15.71 -3.76
CA PHE A 27 7.56 -15.30 -5.11
C PHE A 27 6.15 -15.73 -5.54
N VAL A 28 5.47 -14.86 -6.29
CA VAL A 28 4.10 -15.07 -6.79
C VAL A 28 4.08 -14.85 -8.30
N TYR A 29 3.67 -15.86 -9.07
CA TYR A 29 3.58 -15.76 -10.52
C TYR A 29 2.38 -14.92 -10.97
N TYR A 30 2.49 -14.34 -12.17
CA TYR A 30 1.33 -13.96 -12.95
C TYR A 30 0.75 -15.19 -13.65
N VAL A 31 -0.55 -15.41 -13.46
CA VAL A 31 -1.30 -16.52 -14.02
C VAL A 31 -2.44 -16.02 -14.90
N ASP A 32 -2.83 -16.83 -15.87
CA ASP A 32 -4.01 -16.58 -16.71
C ASP A 32 -5.33 -16.93 -15.99
N GLU A 33 -6.44 -16.90 -16.73
CA GLU A 33 -7.77 -17.24 -16.23
C GLU A 33 -7.89 -18.70 -15.74
N ASN A 34 -7.04 -19.59 -16.25
CA ASN A 34 -6.97 -21.00 -15.87
C ASN A 34 -5.96 -21.29 -14.73
N ASN A 35 -5.39 -20.25 -14.11
CA ASN A 35 -4.30 -20.33 -13.12
C ASN A 35 -2.97 -20.92 -13.67
N VAL A 36 -2.75 -20.86 -14.99
CA VAL A 36 -1.49 -21.29 -15.60
C VAL A 36 -0.49 -20.12 -15.53
N PRO A 37 0.72 -20.31 -14.95
CA PRO A 37 1.75 -19.28 -14.92
C PRO A 37 2.21 -18.90 -16.32
N LEU A 38 2.37 -17.60 -16.58
CA LEU A 38 2.89 -17.11 -17.86
C LEU A 38 4.33 -17.58 -18.10
N HIS A 39 5.20 -17.37 -17.11
CA HIS A 39 6.59 -17.81 -17.16
C HIS A 39 7.18 -17.83 -15.73
N PRO A 40 8.11 -18.74 -15.38
CA PRO A 40 8.69 -18.82 -14.03
C PRO A 40 9.45 -17.57 -13.56
N SER A 41 9.84 -16.66 -14.46
CA SER A 41 10.44 -15.37 -14.07
C SER A 41 9.39 -14.26 -13.89
N VAL A 42 8.18 -14.42 -14.42
CA VAL A 42 7.13 -13.37 -14.46
C VAL A 42 6.27 -13.45 -13.21
N GLY A 43 6.43 -12.46 -12.34
CA GLY A 43 5.81 -12.45 -11.02
C GLY A 43 6.34 -11.36 -10.12
N ARG A 44 5.97 -11.42 -8.85
CA ARG A 44 6.34 -10.43 -7.83
C ARG A 44 6.86 -11.10 -6.57
N CYS A 45 7.95 -10.57 -6.02
CA CYS A 45 8.49 -10.97 -4.73
C CYS A 45 7.80 -10.21 -3.59
N ASN A 46 7.50 -10.93 -2.51
CA ASN A 46 6.85 -10.40 -1.31
C ASN A 46 7.80 -9.53 -0.46
N HIS A 47 9.12 -9.66 -0.65
CA HIS A 47 10.12 -8.81 0.01
C HIS A 47 10.22 -7.45 -0.69
N GLU A 48 9.14 -6.67 -0.65
CA GLU A 48 9.04 -5.38 -1.34
C GLU A 48 10.12 -4.38 -0.89
N SER A 49 10.41 -4.33 0.41
CA SER A 49 11.43 -3.42 0.97
C SER A 49 12.88 -3.88 0.77
N GLY A 50 13.10 -5.17 0.49
CA GLY A 50 14.44 -5.75 0.35
C GLY A 50 14.77 -6.11 -1.09
N CYS A 51 14.08 -7.12 -1.62
CA CYS A 51 14.31 -7.63 -2.97
C CYS A 51 13.63 -6.75 -4.04
N GLY A 52 12.37 -6.39 -3.82
CA GLY A 52 11.57 -5.56 -4.71
C GLY A 52 11.36 -6.12 -6.12
N TYR A 53 11.69 -7.39 -6.36
CA TYR A 53 11.59 -7.99 -7.70
C TYR A 53 10.14 -8.04 -8.18
N HIS A 54 9.87 -7.44 -9.34
CA HIS A 54 8.58 -7.46 -10.00
C HIS A 54 8.82 -7.46 -11.51
N TYR A 55 8.40 -8.53 -12.17
CA TYR A 55 8.43 -8.65 -13.62
C TYR A 55 7.01 -8.92 -14.11
N THR A 56 6.48 -8.00 -14.90
CA THR A 56 5.07 -7.97 -15.30
C THR A 56 4.86 -8.67 -16.65
N PRO A 57 3.64 -9.16 -16.94
CA PRO A 57 3.30 -9.69 -18.26
C PRO A 57 3.54 -8.67 -19.38
N LYS A 58 3.35 -7.37 -19.10
CA LYS A 58 3.58 -6.31 -20.08
C LYS A 58 5.05 -6.23 -20.48
N GLU A 59 5.97 -6.30 -19.52
CA GLU A 59 7.41 -6.31 -19.77
C GLU A 59 7.81 -7.59 -20.51
N TYR A 60 7.28 -8.74 -20.10
CA TYR A 60 7.50 -10.02 -20.79
C TYR A 60 7.09 -9.98 -22.27
N PHE A 61 5.88 -9.51 -22.61
CA PHE A 61 5.42 -9.40 -24.00
C PHE A 61 6.06 -8.25 -24.79
N GLN A 62 6.85 -7.39 -24.15
CA GLN A 62 7.65 -6.37 -24.82
C GLN A 62 9.03 -6.94 -25.20
N GLU A 63 9.60 -7.77 -24.33
CA GLU A 63 10.91 -8.42 -24.53
C GLU A 63 10.82 -9.71 -25.35
N HIS A 64 9.64 -10.33 -25.40
CA HIS A 64 9.33 -11.53 -26.18
C HIS A 64 8.18 -11.29 -27.19
N PRO A 65 8.42 -10.53 -28.28
CA PRO A 65 7.42 -10.27 -29.31
C PRO A 65 6.85 -11.55 -29.96
N GLU A 66 7.65 -12.62 -30.03
CA GLU A 66 7.31 -13.93 -30.59
C GLU A 66 6.22 -14.68 -29.80
N HIS A 67 6.05 -14.33 -28.52
CA HIS A 67 5.01 -14.88 -27.66
C HIS A 67 3.71 -14.04 -27.67
N ARG A 68 3.64 -12.99 -28.50
CA ARG A 68 2.37 -12.32 -28.79
C ARG A 68 1.57 -13.21 -29.73
N THR A 69 0.48 -13.78 -29.23
CA THR A 69 -0.46 -14.49 -30.08
C THR A 69 -0.95 -13.55 -31.19
N THR A 70 -0.69 -13.97 -32.43
CA THR A 70 -1.17 -13.35 -33.66
C THR A 70 -2.69 -13.42 -33.68
N ASN A 71 -3.34 -12.36 -33.24
CA ASN A 71 -4.70 -12.03 -33.64
C ASN A 71 -4.74 -10.52 -33.83
N ASP A 72 -4.14 -10.12 -34.93
CA ASP A 72 -4.37 -8.82 -35.53
C ASP A 72 -5.69 -8.92 -36.31
N PHE A 73 -6.75 -8.33 -35.74
CA PHE A 73 -7.92 -7.91 -36.52
C PHE A 73 -8.32 -6.52 -36.02
N SER A 74 -7.91 -5.55 -36.84
CA SER A 74 -8.49 -4.24 -37.06
C SER A 74 -9.96 -4.09 -36.62
N PHE A 75 -10.21 -3.13 -35.74
CA PHE A 75 -11.41 -2.30 -35.86
C PHE A 75 -10.96 -0.87 -36.15
N ASP A 76 -10.91 -0.59 -37.45
CA ASP A 76 -10.88 0.74 -38.01
C ASP A 76 -12.16 1.50 -37.62
N ARG A 77 -12.01 2.83 -37.57
CA ARG A 77 -13.04 3.88 -37.65
C ARG A 77 -14.50 3.43 -37.72
N GLN A 78 -15.26 3.69 -36.65
CA GLN A 78 -16.45 4.56 -36.61
C GLN A 78 -17.28 4.26 -35.36
N ARG A 79 -16.96 4.97 -34.27
CA ARG A 79 -18.03 5.60 -33.46
C ARG A 79 -17.46 6.84 -32.81
N ALA A 80 -17.73 7.95 -33.47
CA ALA A 80 -17.54 9.28 -32.97
C ALA A 80 -18.47 9.50 -31.75
N GLU A 81 -17.98 9.21 -30.55
CA GLU A 81 -18.47 9.85 -29.32
C GLU A 81 -17.24 10.27 -28.51
N GLN A 82 -16.76 11.48 -28.83
CA GLN A 82 -16.00 12.41 -27.99
C GLN A 82 -15.29 11.81 -26.76
N LYS A 83 -14.33 10.89 -26.93
CA LYS A 83 -13.26 10.75 -25.94
C LYS A 83 -12.28 11.90 -26.17
N LYS A 84 -12.53 13.02 -25.48
CA LYS A 84 -11.56 14.09 -25.27
C LYS A 84 -10.19 13.44 -25.10
N VAL A 85 -9.28 13.76 -26.01
CA VAL A 85 -7.84 13.59 -25.80
C VAL A 85 -7.59 14.05 -24.37
N LYS A 86 -7.29 13.13 -23.46
CA LYS A 86 -6.71 13.50 -22.18
C LYS A 86 -5.36 14.08 -22.56
N GLN A 87 -5.34 15.39 -22.78
CA GLN A 87 -4.14 16.19 -22.67
C GLN A 87 -3.38 15.61 -21.49
N GLN A 88 -2.12 15.23 -21.71
CA GLN A 88 -1.20 15.01 -20.62
C GLN A 88 -1.26 16.28 -19.78
N SER A 89 -2.05 16.22 -18.70
CA SER A 89 -2.04 17.26 -17.68
C SER A 89 -0.59 17.31 -17.23
N LYS A 90 0.00 18.51 -17.30
CA LYS A 90 1.28 18.83 -16.65
C LYS A 90 1.37 18.04 -15.34
N PRO A 91 2.51 17.41 -15.00
CA PRO A 91 2.63 16.63 -13.77
C PRO A 91 2.07 17.47 -12.62
N THR A 92 0.89 17.07 -12.12
CA THR A 92 0.22 17.78 -11.04
C THR A 92 1.20 17.77 -9.88
N ALA A 93 1.53 18.94 -9.35
CA ALA A 93 2.51 19.06 -8.29
C ALA A 93 2.16 18.05 -7.19
N ILE A 94 3.08 17.12 -6.91
CA ILE A 94 2.82 16.07 -5.93
C ILE A 94 2.47 16.75 -4.62
N GLY A 95 1.28 16.43 -4.11
CA GLY A 95 0.76 17.04 -2.92
C GLY A 95 1.49 16.52 -1.69
N TYR A 96 1.84 17.40 -0.76
CA TYR A 96 2.37 17.04 0.55
C TYR A 96 1.41 17.52 1.64
N ILE A 97 1.35 16.76 2.73
CA ILE A 97 0.64 17.18 3.94
C ILE A 97 1.62 18.04 4.78
N PRO A 98 1.18 19.16 5.34
CA PRO A 98 2.02 19.94 6.25
C PRO A 98 2.51 19.10 7.46
N PRO A 99 3.80 19.14 7.82
CA PRO A 99 4.36 18.36 8.93
C PRO A 99 3.67 18.58 10.28
N HIS A 100 3.10 19.76 10.53
CA HIS A 100 2.39 20.07 11.78
C HIS A 100 1.21 19.12 12.06
N TYR A 101 0.64 18.46 11.05
CA TYR A 101 -0.38 17.43 11.27
C TYR A 101 0.19 16.18 11.94
N VAL A 102 1.43 15.82 11.63
CA VAL A 102 2.14 14.72 12.29
C VAL A 102 2.35 15.06 13.75
N GLU A 103 2.97 16.22 14.01
CA GLU A 103 3.28 16.73 15.36
C GLU A 103 2.02 16.82 16.23
N LYS A 104 0.96 17.46 15.71
CA LYS A 104 -0.30 17.62 16.43
C LYS A 104 -1.00 16.30 16.74
N SER A 105 -0.83 15.30 15.87
CA SER A 105 -1.47 13.99 16.04
C SER A 105 -0.69 13.06 16.95
N GLN A 106 0.61 13.30 17.16
CA GLN A 106 1.48 12.39 17.89
C GLN A 106 0.98 12.21 19.32
N SER A 107 0.60 10.97 19.67
CA SER A 107 -0.09 10.73 20.92
C SER A 107 -0.12 9.25 21.31
N GLU A 108 -0.05 9.01 22.62
CA GLU A 108 -0.19 7.70 23.26
C GLU A 108 -1.66 7.24 23.37
N ARG A 109 -2.62 8.06 22.93
CA ARG A 109 -4.05 7.82 23.15
C ARG A 109 -4.69 6.81 22.20
N SER A 110 -3.96 6.30 21.22
CA SER A 110 -4.51 5.29 20.29
C SER A 110 -4.69 3.93 20.97
N ASN A 111 -5.71 3.19 20.56
CA ASN A 111 -5.94 1.83 21.06
C ASN A 111 -4.79 0.88 20.71
N PHE A 112 -4.13 1.11 19.58
CA PHE A 112 -2.90 0.39 19.22
C PHE A 112 -1.78 0.65 20.22
N PHE A 113 -1.55 1.92 20.62
CA PHE A 113 -0.54 2.26 21.61
C PHE A 113 -0.86 1.66 22.99
N ARG A 114 -2.14 1.66 23.38
CA ARG A 114 -2.59 1.00 24.63
C ARG A 114 -2.30 -0.50 24.62
N PHE A 115 -2.61 -1.18 23.52
CA PHE A 115 -2.28 -2.59 23.37
C PHE A 115 -0.77 -2.83 23.45
N LEU A 116 0.03 -2.03 22.72
CA LEU A 116 1.50 -2.12 22.79
C LEU A 116 2.02 -1.86 24.21
N PHE A 117 1.40 -0.95 24.95
CA PHE A 117 1.75 -0.68 26.34
C PHE A 117 1.55 -1.92 27.21
N THR A 118 0.38 -2.54 27.15
CA THR A 118 0.09 -3.78 27.89
C THR A 118 1.05 -4.89 27.48
N LEU A 119 1.24 -5.10 26.18
CA LEU A 119 2.10 -6.14 25.63
C LEU A 119 3.55 -5.95 26.10
N LEU A 120 4.14 -4.78 25.87
CA LEU A 120 5.54 -4.51 26.19
C LEU A 120 5.79 -4.43 27.69
N THR A 121 4.81 -4.01 28.50
CA THR A 121 4.94 -4.05 29.97
C THR A 121 5.11 -5.49 30.45
N SER A 122 4.42 -6.46 29.84
CA SER A 122 4.58 -7.87 30.20
C SER A 122 5.97 -8.45 29.86
N TYR A 123 6.64 -7.93 28.83
CA TYR A 123 7.96 -8.40 28.40
C TYR A 123 9.14 -7.63 29.01
N TYR A 124 9.00 -6.31 29.15
CA TYR A 124 10.10 -5.39 29.49
C TYR A 124 9.94 -4.74 30.87
N GLY A 125 8.82 -4.95 31.56
CA GLY A 125 8.53 -4.34 32.86
C GLY A 125 8.68 -2.82 32.82
N ASP A 126 9.48 -2.28 33.74
CA ASP A 126 9.69 -0.83 33.88
C ASP A 126 10.30 -0.16 32.64
N LYS A 127 11.04 -0.91 31.80
CA LYS A 127 11.63 -0.39 30.56
C LYS A 127 10.61 -0.20 29.44
N ALA A 128 9.39 -0.73 29.57
CA ALA A 128 8.37 -0.64 28.53
C ALA A 128 8.04 0.82 28.15
N LYS A 129 8.00 1.73 29.14
CA LYS A 129 7.74 3.15 28.90
C LYS A 129 8.79 3.80 28.01
N GLU A 130 10.06 3.52 28.23
CA GLU A 130 11.16 4.06 27.42
C GLU A 130 11.11 3.52 25.99
N VAL A 131 10.88 2.22 25.84
CA VAL A 131 10.74 1.58 24.53
C VAL A 131 9.54 2.16 23.77
N LEU A 132 8.40 2.33 24.42
CA LEU A 132 7.19 2.88 23.82
C LEU A 132 7.36 4.33 23.41
N LYS A 133 7.98 5.15 24.26
CA LYS A 133 8.30 6.54 23.92
C LYS A 133 9.18 6.60 22.69
N ARG A 134 10.23 5.76 22.62
CA ARG A 134 11.09 5.66 21.42
C ARG A 134 10.28 5.25 20.20
N LEU A 135 9.38 4.26 20.30
CA LEU A 135 8.53 3.83 19.18
C LEU A 135 7.57 4.95 18.73
N LEU A 136 6.97 5.68 19.67
CA LEU A 136 6.10 6.82 19.37
C LEU A 136 6.85 7.90 18.59
N GLU A 137 8.08 8.19 19.01
CA GLU A 137 8.94 9.19 18.39
C GLU A 137 9.45 8.72 17.02
N GLU A 138 10.05 7.54 16.93
CA GLU A 138 10.69 7.00 15.72
C GLU A 138 9.69 6.76 14.60
N TYR A 139 8.53 6.16 14.90
CA TYR A 139 7.48 5.90 13.92
C TYR A 139 6.47 7.04 13.78
N ARG A 140 6.65 8.13 14.56
CA ARG A 140 5.76 9.29 14.58
C ARG A 140 4.29 8.92 14.76
N LEU A 141 3.98 7.92 15.59
CA LEU A 141 2.63 7.37 15.68
C LEU A 141 1.62 8.44 16.11
N GLY A 142 0.62 8.67 15.26
CA GLY A 142 -0.47 9.60 15.57
C GLY A 142 -1.67 8.88 16.20
N ALA A 143 -2.54 9.64 16.87
CA ALA A 143 -3.84 9.17 17.31
C ALA A 143 -4.95 10.13 16.85
N THR A 144 -6.07 9.55 16.44
CA THR A 144 -7.33 10.30 16.22
C THR A 144 -8.11 10.42 17.53
N ARG A 145 -9.15 11.25 17.53
CA ARG A 145 -10.02 11.45 18.71
C ARG A 145 -10.80 10.20 19.12
N ASP A 146 -11.14 9.35 18.16
CA ASP A 146 -11.82 8.06 18.35
C ASP A 146 -10.86 6.89 18.67
N GLY A 147 -9.58 7.19 18.89
CA GLY A 147 -8.59 6.20 19.33
C GLY A 147 -7.99 5.35 18.20
N SER A 148 -8.23 5.67 16.93
CA SER A 148 -7.48 5.06 15.82
C SER A 148 -6.03 5.53 15.83
N VAL A 149 -5.12 4.66 15.41
CA VAL A 149 -3.73 5.02 15.15
C VAL A 149 -3.57 5.58 13.74
N ILE A 150 -2.70 6.57 13.58
CA ILE A 150 -2.27 7.11 12.30
C ILE A 150 -0.83 6.67 12.04
N PHE A 151 -0.64 5.86 11.01
CA PHE A 151 0.68 5.52 10.48
C PHE A 151 1.04 6.50 9.37
N TRP A 152 1.95 7.43 9.66
CA TRP A 152 2.38 8.42 8.68
C TRP A 152 3.33 7.81 7.65
N GLN A 153 3.16 8.24 6.39
CA GLN A 153 4.08 7.94 5.30
C GLN A 153 4.89 9.20 5.02
N ILE A 154 6.13 9.19 5.50
CA ILE A 154 7.09 10.27 5.35
C ILE A 154 8.18 9.76 4.42
N ASP A 155 8.51 10.53 3.37
CA ASP A 155 9.55 10.13 2.45
C ASP A 155 10.96 10.37 3.00
N ARG A 156 11.98 9.92 2.26
CA ARG A 156 13.40 10.07 2.64
C ARG A 156 13.86 11.52 2.78
N THR A 157 13.12 12.48 2.25
CA THR A 157 13.40 13.92 2.37
C THR A 157 12.64 14.57 3.53
N GLY A 158 11.95 13.77 4.35
CA GLY A 158 11.17 14.25 5.50
C GLY A 158 9.80 14.83 5.13
N LYS A 159 9.36 14.70 3.87
CA LYS A 159 8.08 15.26 3.44
C LYS A 159 6.94 14.27 3.69
N VAL A 160 5.84 14.75 4.28
CA VAL A 160 4.69 13.92 4.62
C VAL A 160 3.83 13.70 3.37
N ARG A 161 3.72 12.45 2.93
CA ARG A 161 2.94 12.05 1.76
C ARG A 161 1.48 11.84 2.14
N THR A 162 1.24 11.08 3.21
CA THR A 162 -0.10 10.76 3.71
C THR A 162 -0.01 10.15 5.10
N GLY A 163 -1.15 9.83 5.71
CA GLY A 163 -1.25 8.99 6.90
C GLY A 163 -2.37 7.98 6.75
N LYS A 164 -2.13 6.74 7.21
CA LYS A 164 -3.13 5.67 7.22
C LYS A 164 -3.74 5.56 8.60
N VAL A 165 -5.05 5.77 8.68
CA VAL A 165 -5.84 5.64 9.89
C VAL A 165 -6.29 4.19 10.05
N MET A 166 -6.02 3.58 11.19
CA MET A 166 -6.40 2.20 11.47
C MET A 166 -6.89 2.03 12.90
N GLN A 167 -7.98 1.27 13.06
CA GLN A 167 -8.55 0.94 14.37
C GLN A 167 -8.06 -0.44 14.83
N TYR A 168 -7.75 -0.51 16.12
CA TYR A 168 -7.35 -1.74 16.82
C TYR A 168 -8.19 -1.89 18.08
N ASN A 169 -8.43 -3.14 18.48
CA ASN A 169 -8.93 -3.46 19.81
C ASN A 169 -7.77 -3.32 20.82
N PRO A 170 -7.92 -2.51 21.89
CA PRO A 170 -6.86 -2.29 22.87
C PRO A 170 -6.54 -3.51 23.75
N GLU A 171 -7.43 -4.50 23.83
CA GLU A 171 -7.26 -5.67 24.70
C GLU A 171 -6.40 -6.76 24.04
N ASP A 172 -6.68 -7.07 22.77
CA ASP A 172 -6.08 -8.21 22.06
C ASP A 172 -5.22 -7.81 20.86
N GLY A 173 -5.22 -6.52 20.49
CA GLY A 173 -4.45 -6.01 19.36
C GLY A 173 -4.99 -6.41 18.00
N HIS A 174 -6.18 -7.00 17.91
CA HIS A 174 -6.79 -7.33 16.62
C HIS A 174 -7.23 -6.06 15.90
N ARG A 175 -6.95 -6.02 14.60
CA ARG A 175 -7.40 -4.94 13.73
C ARG A 175 -8.91 -5.04 13.52
N ILE A 176 -9.63 -3.99 13.85
CA ILE A 176 -11.08 -3.91 13.64
C ILE A 176 -11.34 -3.53 12.17
N LYS A 177 -12.11 -4.37 11.47
CA LYS A 177 -12.54 -4.15 10.08
C LYS A 177 -14.07 -4.04 10.06
N GLY A 178 -14.59 -2.84 9.82
CA GLY A 178 -16.03 -2.59 9.69
C GLY A 178 -16.68 -2.03 10.96
N GLY A 179 -17.35 -0.90 10.79
CA GLY A 179 -18.12 -0.14 11.80
C GLY A 179 -18.76 1.10 11.11
N GLN A 180 -19.63 1.85 11.79
CA GLN A 180 -20.32 3.04 11.23
C GLN A 180 -19.35 4.06 10.58
N THR A 181 -18.09 4.07 10.98
CA THR A 181 -16.99 4.88 10.42
C THR A 181 -16.24 4.17 9.27
N SER A 182 -16.96 3.47 8.39
CA SER A 182 -16.39 2.88 7.16
C SER A 182 -16.02 3.93 6.08
N ALA A 183 -16.11 5.22 6.39
CA ALA A 183 -15.85 6.29 5.45
C ALA A 183 -14.45 6.89 5.64
N VAL A 184 -13.48 6.30 4.91
CA VAL A 184 -12.19 6.91 4.53
C VAL A 184 -11.10 6.92 5.61
N ASN A 185 -10.15 5.98 5.45
CA ASN A 185 -9.04 5.68 6.37
C ASN A 185 -7.72 6.40 6.03
N TRP A 186 -7.75 7.45 5.23
CA TRP A 186 -6.53 8.13 4.79
C TRP A 186 -6.61 9.63 5.10
N ILE A 187 -5.56 10.18 5.70
CA ILE A 187 -5.52 11.57 6.14
C ILE A 187 -5.75 12.53 4.97
N HIS A 188 -5.11 12.33 3.81
CA HIS A 188 -5.31 13.24 2.67
C HIS A 188 -6.78 13.29 2.23
N SER A 189 -7.49 12.16 2.26
CA SER A 189 -8.91 12.11 1.90
C SER A 189 -9.80 12.76 2.96
N ILE A 190 -9.42 12.68 4.25
CA ILE A 190 -10.09 13.43 5.34
C ILE A 190 -9.87 14.94 5.15
N LEU A 191 -8.63 15.37 4.88
CA LEU A 191 -8.30 16.78 4.69
C LEU A 191 -8.93 17.38 3.43
N LYS A 192 -9.06 16.60 2.35
CA LYS A 192 -9.83 16.98 1.15
C LYS A 192 -11.29 17.21 1.48
N LYS A 193 -11.94 16.29 2.20
CA LYS A 193 -13.35 16.45 2.64
C LYS A 193 -13.54 17.69 3.52
N GLN A 194 -12.53 18.03 4.33
CA GLN A 194 -12.51 19.24 5.15
C GLN A 194 -12.12 20.51 4.36
N ARG A 195 -11.88 20.41 3.05
CA ARG A 195 -11.44 21.50 2.16
C ARG A 195 -10.13 22.16 2.61
N VAL A 196 -9.29 21.43 3.36
CA VAL A 196 -7.94 21.87 3.75
C VAL A 196 -6.96 21.65 2.61
N LEU A 197 -7.08 20.50 1.93
CA LEU A 197 -6.31 20.20 0.71
C LEU A 197 -7.19 20.44 -0.51
N ALA A 198 -6.56 20.88 -1.60
CA ALA A 198 -7.22 21.05 -2.88
C ALA A 198 -7.78 19.72 -3.42
N GLU A 199 -8.88 19.77 -4.16
CA GLU A 199 -9.53 18.57 -4.69
C GLU A 199 -8.63 17.80 -5.68
N ASP A 200 -7.80 18.54 -6.41
CA ASP A 200 -6.81 18.04 -7.36
C ASP A 200 -5.50 17.55 -6.70
N TRP A 201 -5.36 17.64 -5.38
CA TRP A 201 -4.21 17.08 -4.65
C TRP A 201 -4.08 15.59 -4.97
N GLN A 202 -2.91 15.13 -5.41
CA GLN A 202 -2.71 13.72 -5.77
C GLN A 202 -1.66 13.08 -4.85
N LEU A 203 -1.99 11.87 -4.40
CA LEU A 203 -1.03 10.96 -3.82
C LEU A 203 -0.19 10.41 -4.99
N SER A 204 1.13 10.63 -4.96
CA SER A 204 2.06 10.01 -5.91
C SER A 204 2.38 8.58 -5.55
#